data_AF-Q3TP35-F1
#
_entry.id   AF-Q3TP35-F1
#
_cell.length_a   1.000
_cell.length_b   1.000
_cell.length_c   1.000
_cell.angle_alpha   90.00
_cell.angle_beta   90.00
_cell.angle_gamma   90.00
#
_symmetry.space_group_name_H-M   'P 1'
#
loop_
_entity.id
_entity.type
_entity.pdbx_description
1 polymer ?
#
loop_
_entity_poly.entity_id
_entity_poly.type
_entity_poly.pdbx_seq_one_letter_code
_entity_poly.pdbx_strand_id
1 'polypeptide(L)' 'MSGNHTPSASGPFSALTPSIWPQEILAKYSQKEESSEQPELCYDEFGFRVDKEDFLCVALAFLEVAL' A
#
# COMPACT_ATOMS: atom_id res chain seq x y z
N MET A 1 -14.60 -2.44 -18.81
CA MET A 1 -15.37 -3.47 -18.10
C MET A 1 -15.44 -3.04 -16.65
N SER A 2 -16.60 -2.64 -16.14
CA SER A 2 -16.73 -2.35 -14.71
C SER A 2 -17.02 -3.68 -13.99
N GLY A 3 -15.96 -4.45 -13.75
CA GLY A 3 -16.04 -5.62 -12.89
C GLY A 3 -16.14 -5.16 -11.44
N ASN A 4 -16.79 -5.94 -10.59
CA ASN A 4 -16.77 -5.66 -9.15
C ASN A 4 -15.33 -5.80 -8.64
N HIS A 5 -14.78 -4.71 -8.12
CA HIS A 5 -13.47 -4.70 -7.49
C HIS A 5 -13.57 -5.37 -6.12
N THR A 6 -12.61 -6.24 -5.84
CA THR A 6 -12.49 -7.00 -4.59
C THR A 6 -11.28 -6.48 -3.83
N PRO A 7 -11.40 -6.08 -2.55
CA PRO A 7 -10.27 -5.71 -1.72
C PRO A 7 -9.37 -6.90 -1.40
N SER A 8 -8.11 -6.65 -1.07
CA SER A 8 -7.21 -7.66 -0.53
C SER A 8 -7.76 -8.28 0.75
N ALA A 9 -7.50 -9.58 0.98
CA ALA A 9 -8.07 -10.36 2.08
C ALA A 9 -7.72 -9.81 3.47
N SER A 10 -6.60 -9.09 3.63
CA SER A 10 -6.19 -8.41 4.85
C SER A 10 -6.15 -6.88 4.68
N GLY A 11 -6.70 -6.39 3.58
CA GLY A 11 -6.62 -5.00 3.20
C GLY A 11 -7.70 -4.13 3.84
N PRO A 12 -7.66 -2.82 3.56
CA PRO A 12 -8.78 -1.95 3.86
C PRO A 12 -10.05 -2.51 3.21
N PHE A 13 -11.16 -2.46 3.94
CA PHE A 13 -12.47 -3.00 3.54
C PHE A 13 -12.64 -4.52 3.57
N SER A 14 -11.63 -5.30 3.97
CA SER A 14 -11.77 -6.76 4.19
C SER A 14 -12.86 -7.14 5.20
N ALA A 15 -13.09 -6.30 6.21
CA ALA A 15 -14.16 -6.48 7.20
C ALA A 15 -15.57 -6.16 6.67
N LEU A 16 -15.66 -5.52 5.51
CA LEU A 16 -16.93 -5.15 4.90
C LEU A 16 -17.47 -6.30 4.05
N THR A 17 -18.80 -6.47 4.00
CA THR A 17 -19.42 -7.43 3.09
C THR A 17 -19.34 -6.96 1.63
N PRO A 18 -19.29 -7.84 0.63
CA PRO A 18 -19.13 -7.45 -0.78
C PRO A 18 -20.15 -6.42 -1.29
N SER A 19 -21.37 -6.43 -0.74
CA SER A 19 -22.45 -5.50 -1.06
C SER A 19 -22.19 -4.04 -0.65
N ILE A 20 -21.28 -3.80 0.28
CA ILE A 20 -20.97 -2.47 0.82
C ILE A 20 -19.53 -2.04 0.48
N TRP A 21 -18.83 -2.79 -0.37
CA TRP A 21 -17.49 -2.42 -0.82
C TRP A 21 -17.52 -1.15 -1.67
N PRO A 22 -16.70 -0.13 -1.34
CA PRO A 22 -16.68 1.14 -2.06
C PRO A 22 -15.96 0.97 -3.42
N GLN A 23 -16.72 0.64 -4.46
CA GLN A 23 -16.22 0.31 -5.80
C GLN A 23 -15.37 1.43 -6.43
N GLU A 24 -15.78 2.69 -6.30
CA GLU A 24 -15.02 3.83 -6.83
C GLU A 24 -13.65 4.00 -6.17
N ILE A 25 -13.53 3.63 -4.90
CA ILE A 25 -12.26 3.67 -4.17
C ILE A 25 -11.40 2.48 -4.59
N LEU A 26 -11.96 1.28 -4.60
CA LEU A 26 -11.25 0.06 -4.98
C LEU A 26 -10.69 0.11 -6.41
N ALA A 27 -11.41 0.71 -7.35
CA ALA A 27 -10.94 0.94 -8.71
C ALA A 27 -9.66 1.80 -8.75
N LYS A 28 -9.60 2.85 -7.92
CA LYS A 28 -8.42 3.73 -7.81
C LYS A 28 -7.23 3.02 -7.17
N TYR A 29 -7.48 2.21 -6.14
CA TYR A 29 -6.42 1.42 -5.49
C TYR A 29 -5.81 0.38 -6.45
N SER A 30 -6.65 -0.29 -7.25
CA SER A 30 -6.20 -1.28 -8.24
C SER A 30 -5.26 -0.68 -9.29
N GLN A 31 -5.36 0.62 -9.59
CA GLN A 31 -4.45 1.32 -10.50
C GLN A 31 -3.15 1.76 -9.81
N LYS A 32 -3.21 2.05 -8.51
CA LYS A 32 -2.07 2.54 -7.71
C LYS A 32 -1.14 1.40 -7.26
N GLU A 33 -1.67 0.19 -7.04
CA GLU A 33 -0.84 -0.99 -6.69
C GLU A 33 0.09 -1.42 -7.84
N GLU A 34 -0.27 -1.17 -9.10
CA GLU A 34 0.61 -1.41 -10.26
C GLU A 34 1.76 -0.38 -10.37
N SER A 35 1.68 0.74 -9.63
CA SER A 35 2.71 1.78 -9.52
C SER A 35 3.41 1.76 -8.15
N SER A 36 3.61 0.58 -7.55
CA SER A 36 4.05 0.42 -6.16
C SER A 36 5.55 0.70 -5.94
N GLU A 37 5.88 1.98 -5.84
CA GLU A 37 7.12 2.49 -5.22
C GLU A 37 6.85 3.15 -3.85
N GLN A 38 5.71 2.86 -3.21
CA GLN A 38 5.44 3.39 -1.87
C GLN A 38 6.23 2.56 -0.84
N PRO A 39 7.07 3.18 0.02
CA PRO A 39 7.76 2.48 1.09
C PRO A 39 6.75 1.77 1.99
N GLU A 40 7.02 0.51 2.34
CA GLU A 40 6.21 -0.25 3.31
C GLU A 40 6.35 0.39 4.69
N LEU A 41 5.53 1.41 4.97
CA LEU A 41 5.47 2.04 6.29
C LEU A 41 4.90 1.03 7.28
N CYS A 42 5.78 0.39 8.05
CA CYS A 42 5.39 -0.52 9.13
C CYS A 42 5.07 0.30 10.38
N TYR A 43 4.02 -0.07 11.10
CA TYR A 43 3.67 0.52 12.38
C TYR A 43 3.54 -0.60 13.41
N ASP A 44 3.95 -0.33 14.65
CA ASP A 44 3.74 -1.27 15.75
C ASP A 44 2.25 -1.32 16.16
N GLU A 45 1.93 -2.17 17.14
CA GLU A 45 0.57 -2.33 17.67
C GLU A 45 0.01 -1.03 18.29
N PHE A 46 0.89 -0.12 18.72
CA PHE A 46 0.52 1.17 19.30
C PHE A 46 0.40 2.29 18.25
N GLY A 47 0.68 2.00 16.98
CA GLY A 47 0.63 2.95 15.88
C GLY A 47 1.85 3.85 15.77
N PHE A 48 2.98 3.52 16.41
CA PHE A 48 4.25 4.18 16.16
C PHE A 48 4.90 3.64 14.89
N ARG A 49 5.51 4.53 14.10
CA ARG A 49 6.28 4.14 12.91
C ARG A 49 7.42 3.23 13.34
N VAL A 50 7.51 2.07 12.71
CA VAL A 50 8.62 1.14 12.79
C VAL A 50 9.30 1.21 11.44
N ASP A 51 10.40 1.95 11.34
CA ASP A 51 11.22 1.94 10.14
C ASP A 51 11.79 0.54 9.96
N LYS A 52 11.32 -0.19 8.93
CA LYS A 52 11.79 -1.55 8.64
C LYS A 52 13.12 -1.56 7.88
N GLU A 53 13.55 -0.44 7.30
CA GLU A 53 14.76 -0.39 6.47
C GLU A 53 15.53 0.93 6.54
N ASP A 54 16.29 1.14 7.63
CA ASP A 54 17.47 2.03 7.60
C ASP A 54 18.57 1.51 6.65
N PHE A 55 18.42 0.33 6.03
CA PHE A 55 19.42 -0.26 5.13
C PHE A 55 19.10 -0.10 3.63
N LEU A 56 17.81 -0.10 3.22
CA LEU A 56 17.42 0.08 1.81
C LEU A 56 17.21 1.55 1.45
N CYS A 57 16.68 2.37 2.36
CA CYS A 57 16.53 3.81 2.13
C CYS A 57 17.90 4.50 1.95
N VAL A 58 18.89 4.07 2.73
CA VAL A 58 20.27 4.54 2.64
C VAL A 58 20.91 4.15 1.29
N ALA A 59 20.68 2.93 0.80
CA ALA A 59 21.22 2.49 -0.49
C ALA A 59 20.62 3.26 -1.69
N LEU A 60 19.32 3.57 -1.66
CA LEU A 60 18.68 4.39 -2.70
C LEU A 60 19.14 5.85 -2.63
N ALA A 61 19.30 6.42 -1.43
CA ALA A 61 19.84 7.76 -1.25
C ALA A 61 21.30 7.87 -1.73
N PHE A 62 22.13 6.84 -1.54
CA PHE A 62 23.50 6.82 -2.04
C PHE A 62 23.57 6.69 -3.58
N LEU A 63 22.64 5.98 -4.21
CA LEU A 63 22.61 5.85 -5.67
C LEU A 63 22.21 7.17 -6.36
N GLU A 64 21.31 7.94 -5.75
CA GLU A 64 20.89 9.24 -6.27
C GLU A 64 21.96 10.34 -6.11
N VAL A 65 22.83 10.23 -5.10
CA VAL A 65 23.99 11.13 -4.94
C VAL A 65 25.17 10.73 -5.85
N ALA A 66 25.19 9.50 -6.36
CA ALA A 66 26.27 8.98 -7.19
C ALA A 66 26.08 9.17 -8.70
N LEU A 67 24.97 9.79 -9.14
CA LEU A 67 24.65 10.09 -10.54
C LEU A 67 24.64 11.60 -10.80
#